data_AF-A0A8B8DUN8-F1
#
_entry.id   AF-A0A8B8DUN8-F1
#
_cell.length_a   1.000
_cell.length_b   1.000
_cell.length_c   1.000
_cell.angle_alpha   90.00
_cell.angle_beta   90.00
_cell.angle_gamma   90.00
#
_symmetry.space_group_name_H-M   'P 1'
#
loop_
_entity.id
_entity.type
_entity.pdbx_description
1 polymer ?
#
loop_
_entity_poly.entity_id
_entity_poly.type
_entity_poly.pdbx_seq_one_letter_code
_entity_poly.pdbx_strand_id
1 'polypeptide(L)'
;MAGLEYTAWIAVFVISLSLAEKRFLLDTYMDITTSYEEWSAWGACTASCGVMGTQQRTRGCNHTCFLLGMMKFSNQCPIFGIESQVCSGACTQTAASVTLTYPGSWSHWGQFSSCDKSCGGGIQIRRRVCGAGTCRGDSLESASCNNHQCPVKSSTLFPTTRISASTPPPPPTTTTTTLKPTTINHALYITIKRREENKQ
;
A
#
# COMPACT_ATOMS: atom_id res chain seq x y z
N MET A 1 37.20 30.57 -30.72
CA MET A 1 37.53 29.13 -30.64
C MET A 1 37.89 28.71 -29.21
N ALA A 2 37.12 29.14 -28.20
CA ALA A 2 37.40 28.82 -26.77
C ALA A 2 36.34 27.91 -26.12
N GLY A 3 35.19 27.70 -26.78
CA GLY A 3 34.09 26.90 -26.23
C GLY A 3 34.23 25.38 -26.39
N LEU A 4 35.09 24.91 -27.30
CA LEU A 4 35.27 23.47 -27.59
C LEU A 4 36.24 22.76 -26.64
N GLU A 5 37.22 23.48 -26.09
CA GLU A 5 38.12 22.96 -25.05
C GLU A 5 37.36 22.73 -23.74
N TYR A 6 36.52 23.70 -23.35
CA TYR A 6 35.83 23.69 -22.06
C TYR A 6 34.85 22.52 -21.91
N THR A 7 34.14 22.14 -22.98
CA THR A 7 33.20 21.02 -22.97
C THR A 7 33.89 19.66 -22.91
N ALA A 8 35.10 19.54 -23.47
CA ALA A 8 35.90 18.33 -23.40
C ALA A 8 36.39 18.03 -21.97
N TRP A 9 36.83 19.06 -21.23
CA TRP A 9 37.25 18.93 -19.83
C TRP A 9 36.10 18.54 -18.90
N ILE A 10 34.90 19.11 -19.09
CA ILE A 10 33.70 18.74 -18.32
C ILE A 10 33.33 17.27 -18.57
N ALA A 11 33.40 16.79 -19.81
CA ALA A 11 33.09 15.41 -20.15
C ALA A 11 34.07 14.42 -19.48
N VAL A 12 35.38 14.70 -19.52
CA VAL A 12 36.41 13.86 -18.88
C VAL A 12 36.24 13.83 -17.35
N PHE A 13 35.88 14.96 -16.74
CA PHE A 13 35.61 15.04 -15.31
C PHE A 13 34.39 14.18 -14.91
N VAL A 14 33.26 14.30 -15.63
CA VAL A 14 32.04 13.53 -15.35
C VAL A 14 32.23 12.03 -15.58
N ILE A 15 33.00 11.62 -16.60
CA ILE A 15 33.28 10.21 -16.88
C ILE A 15 34.11 9.58 -15.75
N SER A 16 35.03 10.34 -15.16
CA SER A 16 35.95 9.89 -14.10
C SER A 16 35.29 9.71 -12.72
N LEU A 17 34.08 10.24 -12.53
CA LEU A 17 33.32 10.07 -11.29
C LEU A 17 32.86 8.63 -11.09
N SER A 18 32.89 8.18 -9.84
CA SER A 18 32.35 6.88 -9.43
C SER A 18 30.82 6.82 -9.61
N LEU A 19 30.25 5.61 -9.61
CA LEU A 19 28.79 5.44 -9.70
C LEU A 19 28.05 6.11 -8.53
N ALA A 20 28.68 6.16 -7.35
CA ALA A 20 28.12 6.82 -6.17
C ALA A 20 28.14 8.36 -6.32
N GLU A 21 29.23 8.93 -6.81
CA GLU A 21 29.32 10.39 -7.07
C GLU A 21 28.42 10.82 -8.22
N LYS A 22 28.29 10.02 -9.28
CA LYS A 22 27.32 10.26 -10.36
C LYS A 22 25.89 10.26 -9.84
N ARG A 23 25.55 9.36 -8.91
CA ARG A 23 24.23 9.27 -8.29
C ARG A 23 23.98 10.42 -7.32
N PHE A 24 25.00 10.81 -6.55
CA PHE A 24 24.98 12.01 -5.71
C PHE A 24 24.78 13.28 -6.55
N LEU A 25 25.48 13.41 -7.68
CA LEU A 25 25.27 14.50 -8.63
C LEU A 25 23.88 14.46 -9.27
N LEU A 26 23.36 13.28 -9.60
CA LEU A 26 22.00 13.18 -10.13
C LEU A 26 20.95 13.60 -9.10
N ASP A 27 21.11 13.20 -7.83
CA ASP A 27 20.21 13.58 -6.75
C ASP A 27 20.36 15.06 -6.32
N THR A 28 21.55 15.66 -6.48
CA THR A 28 21.79 17.11 -6.23
C THR A 28 21.49 18.01 -7.42
N TYR A 29 21.41 17.46 -8.64
CA TYR A 29 21.18 18.23 -9.88
C TYR A 29 19.75 18.05 -10.43
N MET A 30 19.11 16.91 -10.17
CA MET A 30 17.70 16.69 -10.46
C MET A 30 16.86 17.18 -9.28
N ASP A 31 16.84 18.49 -9.06
CA ASP A 31 15.87 19.08 -8.14
C ASP A 31 14.47 18.89 -8.74
N ILE A 32 13.74 17.93 -8.19
CA ILE A 32 12.33 17.70 -8.49
C ILE A 32 11.52 18.52 -7.50
N THR A 33 11.10 19.70 -7.93
CA THR A 33 10.16 20.51 -7.14
C THR A 33 8.75 19.95 -7.34
N THR A 34 8.08 19.63 -6.24
CA THR A 34 6.70 19.10 -6.28
C THR A 34 5.75 20.21 -5.92
N SER A 35 4.85 20.55 -6.85
CA SER A 35 3.71 21.44 -6.59
C SER A 35 2.44 20.61 -6.52
N TYR A 36 1.50 21.01 -5.68
CA TYR A 36 0.24 20.31 -5.51
C TYR A 36 -0.89 21.09 -6.17
N GLU A 37 -1.80 20.37 -6.83
CA GLU A 37 -3.03 20.91 -7.37
C GLU A 37 -4.07 21.08 -6.23
N GLU A 38 -5.23 21.64 -6.57
CA GLU A 38 -6.34 21.74 -5.61
C GLU A 38 -6.82 20.37 -5.15
N TRP A 39 -7.34 20.31 -3.92
CA TRP A 39 -7.91 19.09 -3.37
C TRP A 39 -9.17 18.68 -4.11
N SER A 40 -9.31 17.38 -4.37
CA SER A 40 -10.58 16.82 -4.82
C SER A 40 -11.65 16.94 -3.73
N ALA A 41 -12.91 16.78 -4.13
CA ALA A 41 -14.00 16.60 -3.20
C ALA A 41 -13.76 15.37 -2.31
N TRP A 42 -14.28 15.41 -1.08
CA TRP A 42 -14.24 14.26 -0.20
C TRP A 42 -14.99 13.07 -0.81
N GLY A 43 -14.35 11.90 -0.78
CA GLY A 43 -15.00 10.65 -1.13
C GLY A 43 -16.14 10.31 -0.17
N ALA A 44 -16.95 9.31 -0.52
CA ALA A 44 -18.00 8.83 0.36
C ALA A 44 -17.44 8.35 1.70
N CYS A 45 -18.19 8.59 2.77
CA CYS A 45 -17.85 8.06 4.09
C CYS A 45 -17.88 6.53 4.04
N THR A 46 -16.87 5.87 4.64
CA THR A 46 -16.89 4.40 4.74
C THR A 46 -18.05 3.88 5.59
N ALA A 47 -18.59 4.71 6.50
CA ALA A 47 -19.74 4.38 7.30
C ALA A 47 -21.05 4.79 6.62
N SER A 48 -22.06 3.90 6.69
CA SER A 48 -23.31 4.05 5.94
C SER A 48 -24.38 4.88 6.67
N CYS A 49 -24.52 4.77 7.99
CA CYS A 49 -25.48 5.59 8.75
C CYS A 49 -25.17 5.54 10.25
N GLY A 50 -25.08 6.71 10.89
CA GLY A 50 -25.05 6.85 12.35
C GLY A 50 -23.78 6.34 13.05
N VAL A 51 -22.87 5.71 12.32
CA VAL A 51 -21.56 5.25 12.80
C VAL A 51 -20.48 6.17 12.26
N MET A 52 -19.42 6.37 13.06
CA MET A 52 -18.23 7.07 12.61
C MET A 52 -17.49 6.21 11.59
N GLY A 53 -17.10 6.84 10.47
CA GLY A 53 -16.27 6.26 9.44
C GLY A 53 -15.13 7.22 9.09
N THR A 54 -14.43 6.90 8.02
CA THR A 54 -13.34 7.71 7.47
C THR A 54 -13.65 8.00 6.02
N GLN A 55 -13.37 9.24 5.61
CA GLN A 55 -13.38 9.62 4.20
C GLN A 55 -11.98 10.07 3.80
N GLN A 56 -11.70 9.96 2.51
CA GLN A 56 -10.43 10.35 1.93
C GLN A 56 -10.66 11.28 0.75
N ARG A 57 -9.70 12.20 0.56
CA ARG A 57 -9.59 13.00 -0.65
C ARG A 57 -8.15 12.97 -1.14
N THR A 58 -7.98 13.26 -2.42
CA THR A 58 -6.68 13.20 -3.08
C THR A 58 -6.45 14.48 -3.87
N ARG A 59 -5.20 14.86 -4.06
CA ARG A 59 -4.83 15.95 -4.96
C ARG A 59 -3.74 15.50 -5.91
N GLY A 60 -3.80 15.99 -7.14
CA GLY A 60 -2.73 15.80 -8.11
C GLY A 60 -1.47 16.55 -7.67
N CYS A 61 -0.33 16.13 -8.22
CA CYS A 61 0.94 16.80 -8.05
C CYS A 61 1.63 16.96 -9.41
N ASN A 62 2.25 18.12 -9.59
CA ASN A 62 3.07 18.42 -10.75
C ASN A 62 4.52 18.43 -10.29
N HIS A 63 5.31 17.56 -10.91
CA HIS A 63 6.73 17.44 -10.67
C HIS A 63 7.47 18.27 -11.71
N THR A 64 8.16 19.31 -11.27
CA THR A 64 9.06 20.08 -12.13
C THR A 64 10.45 19.53 -11.96
N CYS A 65 10.96 18.87 -13.01
CA CYS A 65 12.38 18.59 -13.11
C CYS A 65 13.03 19.78 -13.82
N PHE A 66 14.02 20.41 -13.19
CA PHE A 66 14.72 21.57 -13.76
C PHE A 66 15.29 21.32 -15.17
N LEU A 67 15.61 20.06 -15.50
CA LEU A 67 16.20 19.67 -16.79
C LEU A 67 15.22 19.15 -17.84
N LEU A 68 14.10 18.56 -17.42
CA LEU A 68 13.17 17.85 -18.32
C LEU A 68 11.80 18.53 -18.43
N GLY A 69 11.60 19.66 -17.73
CA GLY A 69 10.33 20.37 -17.70
C GLY A 69 9.31 19.75 -16.75
N MET A 70 8.07 20.26 -16.81
CA MET A 70 6.94 19.87 -15.94
C MET A 70 6.38 18.50 -16.37
N MET A 71 6.40 17.52 -15.48
CA MET A 71 5.73 16.23 -15.64
C MET A 71 4.52 16.15 -14.70
N LYS A 72 3.33 15.81 -15.25
CA LYS A 72 2.10 15.62 -14.48
C LYS A 72 1.92 14.14 -14.13
N PHE A 73 1.83 13.79 -12.84
CA PHE A 73 1.45 12.45 -12.40
C PHE A 73 0.24 12.57 -11.45
N SER A 74 -0.94 12.18 -11.93
CA SER A 74 -2.19 12.34 -11.18
C SER A 74 -2.35 11.29 -10.06
N ASN A 75 -1.63 10.17 -10.11
CA ASN A 75 -1.90 8.99 -9.28
C ASN A 75 -0.75 8.48 -8.40
N GLN A 76 0.43 9.13 -8.42
CA GLN A 76 1.62 8.69 -7.65
C GLN A 76 2.28 9.86 -6.93
N CYS A 77 1.47 10.64 -6.21
CA CYS A 77 1.98 11.72 -5.40
C CYS A 77 2.63 11.18 -4.10
N PRO A 78 3.63 11.89 -3.55
CA PRO A 78 4.22 11.56 -2.26
C PRO A 78 3.18 11.50 -1.14
N ILE A 79 3.60 11.08 0.07
CA ILE A 79 2.75 10.84 1.25
C ILE A 79 1.72 11.97 1.53
N PHE A 80 1.99 13.22 1.12
CA PHE A 80 1.10 14.38 1.29
C PHE A 80 0.05 14.60 0.17
N GLY A 81 -0.13 13.64 -0.74
CA GLY A 81 -1.15 13.66 -1.79
C GLY A 81 -2.52 13.10 -1.37
N ILE A 82 -2.61 12.52 -0.17
CA ILE A 82 -3.82 11.90 0.37
C ILE A 82 -4.12 12.49 1.74
N GLU A 83 -5.36 12.88 1.97
CA GLU A 83 -5.85 13.34 3.27
C GLU A 83 -7.01 12.48 3.73
N SER A 84 -7.04 12.15 5.02
CA SER A 84 -8.12 11.37 5.62
C SER A 84 -8.68 12.09 6.83
N GLN A 85 -10.01 12.07 6.96
CA GLN A 85 -10.71 12.63 8.10
C GLN A 85 -11.86 11.73 8.55
N VAL A 86 -12.28 11.91 9.79
CA VAL A 86 -13.44 11.23 10.35
C VAL A 86 -14.71 11.86 9.78
N CYS A 87 -15.68 11.02 9.45
CA CYS A 87 -17.00 11.42 8.97
C CYS A 87 -18.08 10.63 9.70
N SER A 88 -19.26 11.22 9.85
CA SER A 88 -20.47 10.47 10.19
C SER A 88 -21.17 10.06 8.90
N GLY A 89 -21.57 8.78 8.80
CA GLY A 89 -22.38 8.33 7.67
C GLY A 89 -23.70 9.10 7.63
N ALA A 90 -23.94 9.83 6.54
CA ALA A 90 -25.15 10.62 6.37
C ALA A 90 -26.37 9.69 6.27
N CYS A 91 -27.21 9.68 7.31
CA CYS A 91 -28.50 9.02 7.24
C CYS A 91 -29.44 9.95 6.46
N THR A 92 -29.72 9.67 5.19
CA THR A 92 -30.81 10.32 4.46
C THR A 92 -32.15 9.77 4.96
N GLN A 93 -32.48 10.06 6.22
CA GLN A 93 -33.83 9.86 6.73
C GLN A 93 -34.54 11.20 6.69
N THR A 94 -34.91 11.61 5.49
CA THR A 94 -36.15 12.36 5.34
C THR A 94 -37.25 11.35 5.62
N ALA A 95 -38.14 11.68 6.54
CA ALA A 95 -39.36 10.91 6.79
C ALA A 95 -40.05 10.56 5.46
N ALA A 96 -40.57 9.33 5.38
CA ALA A 96 -41.28 8.70 4.25
C ALA A 96 -40.41 7.96 3.21
N SER A 97 -40.10 6.70 3.51
CA SER A 97 -40.75 5.56 2.85
C SER A 97 -40.17 4.27 3.41
N VAL A 98 -41.04 3.37 3.85
CA VAL A 98 -40.68 1.97 4.06
C VAL A 98 -40.30 1.41 2.70
N THR A 99 -39.02 1.46 2.35
CA THR A 99 -38.49 0.68 1.24
C THR A 99 -38.49 -0.76 1.73
N LEU A 100 -39.32 -1.59 1.12
CA LEU A 100 -39.26 -3.04 1.29
C LEU A 100 -37.89 -3.49 0.78
N THR A 101 -36.89 -3.52 1.68
CA THR A 101 -35.56 -4.05 1.37
C THR A 101 -35.70 -5.55 1.20
N TYR A 102 -35.84 -5.99 -0.05
CA TYR A 102 -35.78 -7.41 -0.35
C TYR A 102 -34.34 -7.90 -0.15
N PRO A 103 -34.10 -8.99 0.59
CA PRO A 103 -32.76 -9.55 0.74
C PRO A 103 -32.24 -9.95 -0.64
N GLY A 104 -31.10 -9.37 -1.02
CA GLY A 104 -30.47 -9.67 -2.30
C GLY A 104 -29.76 -11.02 -2.27
N SER A 105 -29.87 -11.77 -3.36
CA SER A 105 -29.16 -13.03 -3.54
C SER A 105 -27.80 -12.79 -4.20
N TRP A 106 -26.76 -13.36 -3.61
CA TRP A 106 -25.45 -13.41 -4.25
C TRP A 106 -25.47 -14.33 -5.47
N SER A 107 -24.79 -13.93 -6.55
CA SER A 107 -24.39 -14.87 -7.59
C SER A 107 -23.43 -15.91 -7.03
N HIS A 108 -23.23 -16.98 -7.78
CA HIS A 108 -22.07 -17.84 -7.55
C HIS A 108 -20.78 -17.03 -7.62
N TRP A 109 -19.77 -17.48 -6.88
CA TRP A 109 -18.42 -16.93 -7.01
C TRP A 109 -17.88 -17.17 -8.42
N GLY A 110 -17.28 -16.13 -8.99
CA GLY A 110 -16.44 -16.27 -10.16
C GLY A 110 -15.19 -17.09 -9.86
N GLN A 111 -14.44 -17.41 -10.91
CA GLN A 111 -13.14 -18.06 -10.76
C GLN A 111 -12.15 -17.13 -10.07
N PHE A 112 -11.16 -17.73 -9.40
CA PHE A 112 -10.01 -16.99 -8.93
C PHE A 112 -9.22 -16.44 -10.11
N SER A 113 -8.70 -15.22 -9.94
CA SER A 113 -7.71 -14.65 -10.84
C SER A 113 -6.44 -15.49 -10.84
N SER A 114 -5.59 -15.28 -11.85
CA SER A 114 -4.20 -15.70 -11.75
C SER A 114 -3.56 -15.14 -10.48
N CYS A 115 -2.65 -15.92 -9.90
CA CYS A 115 -1.86 -15.48 -8.76
C CYS A 115 -0.98 -14.29 -9.15
N ASP A 116 -0.90 -13.27 -8.30
CA ASP A 116 -0.06 -12.08 -8.51
C ASP A 116 1.44 -12.39 -8.58
N LYS A 117 1.87 -13.48 -7.93
CA LYS A 117 3.24 -13.99 -7.94
C LYS A 117 3.28 -15.40 -8.46
N SER A 118 4.30 -15.71 -9.24
CA SER A 118 4.54 -17.07 -9.74
C SER A 118 5.12 -17.99 -8.67
N CYS A 119 5.76 -17.46 -7.62
CA CYS A 119 6.41 -18.21 -6.53
C CYS A 119 6.57 -17.31 -5.29
N GLY A 120 6.92 -17.90 -4.14
CA GLY A 120 7.23 -17.17 -2.92
C GLY A 120 6.02 -16.63 -2.14
N GLY A 121 4.82 -17.14 -2.44
CA GLY A 121 3.58 -16.74 -1.78
C GLY A 121 2.98 -15.47 -2.37
N GLY A 122 1.93 -15.65 -3.17
CA GLY A 122 1.11 -14.62 -3.78
C GLY A 122 -0.35 -14.67 -3.33
N ILE A 123 -1.17 -13.80 -3.91
CA ILE A 123 -2.59 -13.63 -3.65
C ILE A 123 -3.35 -13.75 -4.97
N GLN A 124 -4.44 -14.51 -4.94
CA GLN A 124 -5.44 -14.59 -5.99
C GLN A 124 -6.79 -14.10 -5.46
N ILE A 125 -7.60 -13.53 -6.34
CA ILE A 125 -8.85 -12.87 -5.96
C ILE A 125 -9.99 -13.41 -6.80
N ARG A 126 -11.15 -13.66 -6.19
CA ARG A 126 -12.41 -13.94 -6.90
C ARG A 126 -13.51 -12.96 -6.51
N ARG A 127 -14.48 -12.79 -7.40
CA ARG A 127 -15.60 -11.85 -7.24
C ARG A 127 -16.95 -12.52 -7.41
N ARG A 128 -17.97 -12.03 -6.73
CA ARG A 128 -19.39 -12.36 -6.95
C ARG A 128 -20.21 -11.08 -7.06
N VAL A 129 -21.36 -11.17 -7.72
CA VAL A 129 -22.24 -10.02 -7.99
C VAL A 129 -23.48 -10.15 -7.10
N CYS A 130 -23.90 -9.04 -6.50
CA CYS A 130 -25.18 -8.98 -5.80
C CYS A 130 -26.29 -8.78 -6.83
N GLY A 131 -27.32 -9.63 -6.80
CA GLY A 131 -28.52 -9.46 -7.62
C GLY A 131 -29.39 -8.28 -7.17
N ALA A 132 -30.70 -8.36 -7.39
CA ALA A 132 -31.63 -7.32 -6.94
C ALA A 132 -31.78 -7.35 -5.40
N GLY A 133 -31.66 -6.19 -4.77
CA GLY A 133 -31.82 -6.02 -3.31
C GLY A 133 -30.51 -5.71 -2.58
N THR A 134 -30.45 -6.03 -1.30
CA THR A 134 -29.26 -5.79 -0.45
C THR A 134 -28.63 -7.11 -0.04
N CYS A 135 -27.42 -7.39 -0.52
CA CYS A 135 -26.66 -8.58 -0.11
C CYS A 135 -25.75 -8.28 1.08
N ARG A 136 -25.76 -9.14 2.10
CA ARG A 136 -24.82 -9.06 3.24
C ARG A 136 -23.57 -9.91 2.97
N GLY A 137 -22.40 -9.39 3.36
CA GLY A 137 -21.09 -10.02 3.15
C GLY A 137 -20.30 -9.42 1.98
N ASP A 138 -19.08 -9.92 1.75
CA ASP A 138 -18.17 -9.32 0.79
C ASP A 138 -18.44 -9.76 -0.65
N SER A 139 -18.27 -8.85 -1.61
CA SER A 139 -18.32 -9.16 -3.06
C SER A 139 -17.00 -9.71 -3.59
N LEU A 140 -15.93 -9.67 -2.77
CA LEU A 140 -14.57 -10.00 -3.15
C LEU A 140 -13.94 -10.90 -2.09
N GLU A 141 -13.23 -11.92 -2.53
CA GLU A 141 -12.52 -12.86 -1.66
C GLU A 141 -11.09 -13.06 -2.15
N SER A 142 -10.14 -13.06 -1.23
CA SER A 142 -8.72 -13.29 -1.50
C SER A 142 -8.25 -14.59 -0.88
N ALA A 143 -7.32 -15.28 -1.56
CA ALA A 143 -6.69 -16.50 -1.08
C ALA A 143 -5.20 -16.51 -1.42
N SER A 144 -4.38 -17.12 -0.57
CA SER A 144 -2.96 -17.32 -0.84
C SER A 144 -2.75 -18.34 -1.96
N CYS A 145 -1.78 -18.10 -2.83
CA CYS A 145 -1.42 -18.99 -3.94
C CYS A 145 0.11 -19.00 -4.15
N ASN A 146 0.62 -19.99 -4.88
CA ASN A 146 2.05 -20.07 -5.24
C ASN A 146 3.02 -19.96 -4.07
N ASN A 147 2.73 -20.66 -2.97
CA ASN A 147 3.55 -20.70 -1.75
C ASN A 147 4.85 -21.51 -1.89
N HIS A 148 5.14 -22.05 -3.07
CA HIS A 148 6.39 -22.75 -3.32
C HIS A 148 7.56 -21.76 -3.39
N GLN A 149 8.75 -22.21 -3.03
CA GLN A 149 9.94 -21.36 -3.04
C GLN A 149 10.28 -20.94 -4.47
N CYS A 150 10.73 -19.69 -4.62
CA CYS A 150 11.21 -19.21 -5.90
C CYS A 150 12.52 -19.90 -6.30
N PRO A 151 12.76 -20.15 -7.60
CA PRO A 151 14.04 -20.65 -8.05
C PRO A 151 15.12 -19.68 -7.64
N VAL A 152 16.08 -20.15 -6.84
CA VAL A 152 17.30 -19.41 -6.55
C VAL A 152 18.03 -19.22 -7.87
N LYS A 153 18.19 -17.96 -8.30
CA LYS A 153 19.12 -17.63 -9.37
C LYS A 153 20.50 -18.01 -8.84
N SER A 154 21.01 -19.15 -9.30
CA SER A 154 22.36 -19.61 -9.01
C SER A 154 23.36 -18.63 -9.64
N SER A 155 23.70 -17.56 -8.93
CA SER A 155 24.97 -16.88 -9.13
C SER A 155 26.07 -17.88 -8.79
N THR A 156 26.78 -18.28 -9.83
CA THR A 156 27.81 -19.31 -9.89
C THR A 156 29.00 -19.07 -8.96
N LEU A 157 29.51 -20.20 -8.44
CA LEU A 157 30.84 -20.48 -7.84
C LEU A 157 31.05 -20.12 -6.37
N PHE A 158 30.96 -21.13 -5.49
CA PHE A 158 32.08 -21.60 -4.65
C PHE A 158 31.75 -23.04 -4.16
N PRO A 159 32.60 -24.05 -4.41
CA PRO A 159 32.37 -25.39 -3.90
C PRO A 159 32.80 -25.43 -2.44
N THR A 160 31.85 -25.38 -1.51
CA THR A 160 32.13 -25.73 -0.11
C THR A 160 31.38 -27.01 0.22
N THR A 161 32.16 -28.10 0.15
CA THR A 161 32.07 -29.35 0.91
C THR A 161 30.70 -29.72 1.51
N ARG A 162 30.21 -30.84 0.97
CA ARG A 162 29.11 -31.69 1.45
C ARG A 162 29.32 -32.06 2.93
N ILE A 163 28.46 -31.62 3.83
CA ILE A 163 28.23 -32.28 5.13
C ILE A 163 26.79 -32.78 5.15
N SER A 164 26.68 -34.08 5.39
CA SER A 164 25.46 -34.87 5.34
C SER A 164 24.39 -34.43 6.33
N ALA A 165 23.16 -34.67 5.90
CA ALA A 165 21.90 -34.46 6.57
C ALA A 165 21.86 -35.01 8.01
N SER A 166 21.44 -34.15 8.95
CA SER A 166 20.71 -34.57 10.14
C SER A 166 19.22 -34.29 9.93
N THR A 167 18.41 -35.31 10.17
CA THR A 167 16.94 -35.31 10.11
C THR A 167 16.32 -34.16 10.92
N PRO A 168 15.30 -33.45 10.39
CA PRO A 168 14.59 -32.44 11.18
C PRO A 168 13.70 -33.12 12.25
N PRO A 169 13.53 -32.49 13.43
CA PRO A 169 12.62 -32.98 14.46
C PRO A 169 11.16 -32.86 14.00
N PRO A 170 10.23 -33.64 14.57
CA PRO A 170 8.81 -33.57 14.21
C PRO A 170 8.22 -32.18 14.50
N PRO A 171 7.18 -31.75 13.76
CA PRO A 171 6.56 -30.45 13.96
C PRO A 171 5.89 -30.37 15.35
N PRO A 172 5.95 -29.22 16.04
CA PRO A 172 5.18 -29.02 17.25
C PRO A 172 3.69 -29.01 16.90
N THR A 173 2.92 -29.85 17.60
CA THR A 173 1.46 -29.85 17.55
C THR A 173 0.96 -28.50 18.08
N THR A 174 0.49 -27.61 17.20
CA THR A 174 -0.13 -26.35 17.60
C THR A 174 -1.54 -26.64 18.13
N THR A 175 -1.65 -26.67 19.46
CA THR A 175 -2.94 -26.61 20.16
C THR A 175 -3.57 -25.25 19.86
N THR A 176 -4.69 -25.23 19.14
CA THR A 176 -5.53 -24.04 18.93
C THR A 176 -6.03 -23.55 20.29
N THR A 177 -5.33 -22.58 20.87
CA THR A 177 -5.85 -21.83 22.01
C THR A 177 -6.62 -20.64 21.45
N THR A 178 -7.95 -20.75 21.48
CA THR A 178 -8.86 -19.65 21.18
C THR A 178 -8.62 -18.52 22.17
N LEU A 179 -7.80 -17.52 21.81
CA LEU A 179 -7.69 -16.29 22.57
C LEU A 179 -8.94 -15.45 22.31
N LYS A 180 -9.84 -15.49 23.28
CA LYS A 180 -10.96 -14.56 23.43
C LYS A 180 -10.38 -13.13 23.54
N PRO A 181 -10.95 -12.12 22.87
CA PRO A 181 -10.44 -10.75 22.98
C PRO A 181 -10.64 -10.24 24.41
N THR A 182 -9.55 -10.18 25.17
CA THR A 182 -9.52 -9.49 26.47
C THR A 182 -9.39 -8.00 26.22
N THR A 183 -10.46 -7.29 26.58
CA THR A 183 -10.56 -5.85 26.75
C THR A 183 -9.32 -5.29 27.43
N ILE A 184 -8.54 -4.47 26.70
CA ILE A 184 -7.53 -3.63 27.35
C ILE A 184 -8.29 -2.62 28.20
N ASN A 185 -8.17 -2.76 29.52
CA ASN A 185 -8.80 -1.87 30.49
C ASN A 185 -8.39 -0.42 30.21
N HIS A 186 -9.39 0.46 30.07
CA HIS A 186 -9.28 1.89 29.80
C HIS A 186 -8.33 2.62 30.80
N ALA A 187 -8.14 2.05 31.99
CA ALA A 187 -7.21 2.55 33.01
C ALA A 187 -5.73 2.49 32.58
N LEU A 188 -5.31 1.50 31.77
CA LEU A 188 -3.91 1.37 31.33
C LEU A 188 -3.54 2.46 30.32
N TYR A 189 -4.48 2.81 29.43
CA TYR A 189 -4.29 3.86 28.42
C TYR A 189 -4.15 5.25 29.06
N ILE A 190 -4.96 5.56 30.07
CA ILE A 190 -4.89 6.86 30.79
C ILE A 190 -3.56 7.01 31.54
N THR A 191 -3.03 5.92 32.10
CA THR A 191 -1.76 5.95 32.85
C THR A 191 -0.55 6.15 31.92
N ILE A 192 -0.60 5.63 30.69
CA ILE A 192 0.45 5.81 29.68
C ILE A 192 0.45 7.24 29.14
N LYS A 193 -0.73 7.81 28.85
CA LYS A 193 -0.83 9.18 28.32
C LYS A 193 -0.33 10.26 29.29
N ARG A 194 -0.59 10.10 30.60
CA ARG A 194 -0.13 11.06 31.63
C ARG A 194 1.40 11.02 31.85
N ARG A 195 2.09 9.98 31.40
CA ARG A 195 3.57 9.88 31.45
C ARG A 195 4.27 10.62 30.31
N GLU A 196 3.57 10.89 29.20
CA GLU A 196 4.13 11.64 28.06
C GLU A 196 3.98 13.15 28.24
N GLU A 197 2.93 13.62 28.91
CA GLU A 197 2.70 15.07 29.15
C GLU A 197 3.60 15.68 30.24
N ASN A 198 4.27 14.87 31.09
CA ASN A 198 5.20 15.33 32.14
C ASN A 198 6.68 15.28 31.73
N LYS A 199 6.98 15.14 30.43
CA LYS A 199 8.35 15.19 29.88
C LYS A 199 8.63 16.45 29.06
N GLN A 200 7.93 17.54 29.35
CA GLN A 200 8.16 18.88 28.82
C GLN A 200 8.14 19.88 29.96
#